data_AF-A0A2G6NIL6-F1
#
_entry.id   AF-A0A2G6NIL6-F1
#
_cell.length_a   1.000
_cell.length_b   1.000
_cell.length_c   1.000
_cell.angle_alpha   90.00
_cell.angle_beta   90.00
_cell.angle_gamma   90.00
#
_symmetry.space_group_name_H-M   'P 1'
#
loop_
_entity.id
_entity.type
_entity.pdbx_description
1 polymer ?
#
loop_
_entity_poly.entity_id
_entity_poly.type
_entity_poly.pdbx_seq_one_letter_code
_entity_poly.pdbx_strand_id
1 'polypeptide(L)'
;AYILTQTILFSPAEELESAHKPDIANVYNWLVFDMEDDISMRYSTYMHITGVENWRRFRSPEDNGREMMEIYLLDFQDGHVPIAATALQNWYLDNESDTLVIGLNKNTKPLSLFHTTIVDGFDFYRELVKSDAFVTGITSRLVDFFFTSAAIEQKASIVDKIVYSKPERWEDILLQLVFSREYLLHADRQKSLEELFYSLVKKMPYKHYYKTFRNLTWVLDDANQSSMRYKLGRIERTPLDTLSFAYYYQFVYESLTYTSADCDYLDNYSEYDSEGWLPAFTDERHFTLVENAPEQSMISFINYLFLTLIQRYPYQQEMDIFLDAMLEDDRTQYNGS
;
A
#
# COMPACT_ATOMS: atom_id res chain seq x y z
N ALA A 1 -4.10 -10.06 1.64
CA ALA A 1 -4.60 -9.20 2.73
C ALA A 1 -3.99 -7.79 2.69
N TYR A 2 -2.68 -7.61 2.89
CA TYR A 2 -2.05 -6.28 3.03
C TYR A 2 -2.42 -5.27 1.93
N ILE A 3 -2.40 -5.68 0.65
CA ILE A 3 -2.79 -4.80 -0.45
C ILE A 3 -4.26 -4.36 -0.32
N LEU A 4 -5.17 -5.29 -0.02
CA LEU A 4 -6.60 -5.02 0.06
C LEU A 4 -6.94 -4.02 1.17
N THR A 5 -6.31 -4.15 2.35
CA THR A 5 -6.50 -3.24 3.49
C THR A 5 -5.88 -1.86 3.28
N GLN A 6 -5.07 -1.69 2.22
CA GLN A 6 -4.55 -0.39 1.79
C GLN A 6 -5.43 0.27 0.73
N THR A 7 -6.51 -0.38 0.30
CA THR A 7 -7.48 0.15 -0.67
C THR A 7 -8.81 0.50 -0.02
N ILE A 8 -9.61 1.33 -0.69
CA ILE A 8 -10.98 1.65 -0.27
C ILE A 8 -11.88 0.41 -0.07
N LEU A 9 -11.51 -0.75 -0.64
CA LEU A 9 -12.27 -1.99 -0.50
C LEU A 9 -12.34 -2.43 0.97
N PHE A 10 -11.19 -2.52 1.64
CA PHE A 10 -11.08 -3.08 3.00
C PHE A 10 -10.32 -2.19 3.98
N SER A 11 -10.11 -0.92 3.65
CA SER A 11 -9.40 -0.02 4.56
C SER A 11 -10.11 0.10 5.91
N PRO A 12 -9.41 -0.11 7.04
CA PRO A 12 -9.95 0.06 8.38
C PRO A 12 -10.35 1.51 8.72
N ALA A 13 -9.85 2.49 7.95
CA ALA A 13 -10.17 3.90 8.11
C ALA A 13 -9.86 4.48 9.52
N GLU A 14 -8.71 4.12 10.12
CA GLU A 14 -8.29 4.57 11.46
C GLU A 14 -8.29 6.09 11.66
N GLU A 15 -8.23 6.87 10.59
CA GLU A 15 -8.38 8.34 10.67
C GLU A 15 -9.76 8.81 11.17
N LEU A 16 -10.78 7.95 11.10
CA LEU A 16 -12.13 8.27 11.54
C LEU A 16 -12.26 8.07 13.05
N GLU A 17 -12.97 8.99 13.70
CA GLU A 17 -13.20 8.95 15.15
C GLU A 17 -13.89 7.66 15.62
N SER A 18 -14.78 7.11 14.81
CA SER A 18 -15.53 5.88 15.06
C SER A 18 -14.74 4.59 14.76
N ALA A 19 -13.58 4.69 14.10
CA ALA A 19 -12.72 3.54 13.83
C ALA A 19 -11.69 3.36 14.95
N HIS A 20 -11.26 2.12 15.20
CA HIS A 20 -10.32 1.84 16.27
C HIS A 20 -9.08 1.11 15.77
N LYS A 21 -7.93 1.35 16.43
CA LYS A 21 -6.67 0.69 16.07
C LYS A 21 -6.74 -0.85 16.00
N PRO A 22 -7.47 -1.56 16.88
CA PRO A 22 -7.67 -3.01 16.74
C PRO A 22 -8.34 -3.43 15.43
N ASP A 23 -9.13 -2.57 14.79
CA ASP A 23 -9.83 -2.87 13.54
C ASP A 23 -8.82 -3.16 12.41
N ILE A 24 -7.65 -2.50 12.45
CA ILE A 24 -6.54 -2.79 11.53
C ILE A 24 -6.13 -4.26 11.62
N ALA A 25 -5.86 -4.74 12.84
CA ALA A 25 -5.44 -6.11 13.06
C ALA A 25 -6.57 -7.10 12.73
N ASN A 26 -7.80 -6.78 13.12
CA ASN A 26 -8.96 -7.64 12.88
C ASN A 26 -9.21 -7.85 11.38
N VAL A 27 -9.36 -6.76 10.62
CA VAL A 27 -9.63 -6.82 9.18
C VAL A 27 -8.48 -7.50 8.44
N TYR A 28 -7.23 -7.16 8.78
CA TYR A 28 -6.06 -7.79 8.18
C TYR A 28 -6.02 -9.30 8.44
N ASN A 29 -6.10 -9.73 9.70
CA ASN A 29 -5.98 -11.14 10.07
C ASN A 29 -7.13 -11.97 9.51
N TRP A 30 -8.36 -11.45 9.55
CA TRP A 30 -9.50 -12.14 8.97
C TRP A 30 -9.36 -12.29 7.44
N LEU A 31 -8.89 -11.27 6.72
CA LEU A 31 -8.59 -11.41 5.30
C LEU A 31 -7.46 -12.40 5.01
N VAL A 32 -6.46 -12.52 5.90
CA VAL A 32 -5.41 -13.55 5.77
C VAL A 32 -6.06 -14.93 5.87
N PHE A 33 -6.88 -15.18 6.88
CA PHE A 33 -7.56 -16.47 7.06
C PHE A 33 -8.49 -16.80 5.88
N ASP A 34 -9.30 -15.84 5.43
CA ASP A 34 -10.18 -16.05 4.27
C ASP A 34 -9.39 -16.44 3.00
N MET A 35 -8.24 -15.80 2.77
CA MET A 35 -7.37 -16.09 1.63
C MET A 35 -6.68 -17.45 1.76
N GLU A 36 -6.23 -17.82 2.96
CA GLU A 36 -5.62 -19.15 3.23
C GLU A 36 -6.64 -20.29 3.14
N ASP A 37 -7.89 -20.04 3.56
CA ASP A 37 -9.00 -20.98 3.51
C ASP A 37 -9.74 -20.99 2.16
N ASP A 38 -9.15 -20.37 1.13
CA ASP A 38 -9.64 -20.45 -0.25
C ASP A 38 -11.06 -19.87 -0.44
N ILE A 39 -11.45 -18.93 0.42
CA ILE A 39 -12.78 -18.30 0.45
C ILE A 39 -12.97 -17.39 -0.77
N SER A 40 -14.17 -17.45 -1.37
CA SER A 40 -14.49 -16.61 -2.53
C SER A 40 -14.49 -15.11 -2.19
N MET A 41 -14.01 -14.27 -3.11
CA MET A 41 -13.96 -12.82 -2.91
C MET A 41 -15.33 -12.19 -2.64
N ARG A 42 -16.40 -12.74 -3.23
CA ARG A 42 -17.79 -12.30 -3.00
C ARG A 42 -18.23 -12.56 -1.56
N TYR A 43 -17.91 -13.74 -1.02
CA TYR A 43 -18.24 -14.08 0.36
C TYR A 43 -17.41 -13.27 1.35
N SER A 44 -16.10 -13.13 1.12
CA SER A 44 -15.26 -12.23 1.94
C SER A 44 -15.84 -10.82 1.95
N THR A 45 -16.12 -10.22 0.78
CA THR A 45 -16.72 -8.90 0.76
C THR A 45 -18.04 -8.85 1.54
N TYR A 46 -18.92 -9.84 1.38
CA TYR A 46 -20.18 -9.89 2.14
C TYR A 46 -19.95 -9.86 3.66
N MET A 47 -18.99 -10.65 4.15
CA MET A 47 -18.64 -10.69 5.57
C MET A 47 -18.06 -9.36 6.05
N HIS A 48 -17.22 -8.71 5.23
CA HIS A 48 -16.67 -7.40 5.57
C HIS A 48 -17.75 -6.32 5.64
N ILE A 49 -18.57 -6.19 4.59
CA ILE A 49 -19.54 -5.08 4.49
C ILE A 49 -20.68 -5.20 5.49
N THR A 50 -20.94 -6.40 6.01
CA THR A 50 -21.88 -6.66 7.12
C THR A 50 -21.25 -6.54 8.50
N GLY A 51 -19.93 -6.39 8.60
CA GLY A 51 -19.17 -6.32 9.85
C GLY A 51 -19.12 -4.92 10.48
N VAL A 52 -18.82 -4.87 11.78
CA VAL A 52 -18.74 -3.62 12.54
C VAL A 52 -17.60 -2.73 12.06
N GLU A 53 -16.46 -3.31 11.68
CA GLU A 53 -15.28 -2.58 11.19
C GLU A 53 -15.60 -1.80 9.92
N ASN A 54 -16.42 -2.36 9.01
CA ASN A 54 -16.89 -1.61 7.86
C ASN A 54 -17.89 -0.52 8.25
N TRP A 55 -18.83 -0.82 9.15
CA TRP A 55 -19.86 0.13 9.57
C TRP A 55 -19.30 1.33 10.34
N ARG A 56 -18.18 1.18 11.05
CA ARG A 56 -17.44 2.29 11.66
C ARG A 56 -16.94 3.34 10.68
N ARG A 57 -16.92 3.03 9.38
CA ARG A 57 -16.50 3.95 8.32
C ARG A 57 -17.62 4.90 7.85
N PHE A 58 -18.85 4.66 8.29
CA PHE A 58 -20.06 5.30 7.76
C PHE A 58 -21.02 5.68 8.89
N ARG A 59 -21.85 6.70 8.65
CA ARG A 59 -22.67 7.30 9.73
C ARG A 59 -24.16 6.95 9.66
N SER A 60 -24.63 6.35 8.58
CA SER A 60 -26.05 6.03 8.39
C SER A 60 -26.29 4.90 7.39
N PRO A 61 -27.49 4.28 7.38
CA PRO A 61 -27.94 3.40 6.32
C PRO A 61 -27.78 3.97 4.91
N GLU A 62 -28.04 5.26 4.76
CA GLU A 62 -27.95 5.94 3.47
C GLU A 62 -26.50 6.05 3.00
N ASP A 63 -25.62 6.49 3.90
CA ASP A 63 -24.19 6.67 3.67
C ASP A 63 -23.52 5.32 3.36
N ASN A 64 -23.73 4.33 4.22
CA ASN A 64 -23.19 2.98 4.01
C ASN A 64 -23.72 2.35 2.72
N GLY A 65 -25.05 2.39 2.50
CA GLY A 65 -25.67 1.80 1.32
C GLY A 65 -25.14 2.42 0.02
N ARG A 66 -25.01 3.74 -0.03
CA ARG A 66 -24.42 4.47 -1.15
C ARG A 66 -22.98 4.02 -1.40
N GLU A 67 -22.14 4.10 -0.36
CA GLU A 67 -20.72 3.81 -0.48
C GLU A 67 -20.45 2.36 -0.86
N MET A 68 -21.22 1.39 -0.37
CA MET A 68 -21.05 0.00 -0.79
C MET A 68 -21.36 -0.19 -2.28
N MET A 69 -22.37 0.49 -2.82
CA MET A 69 -22.67 0.46 -4.26
C MET A 69 -21.57 1.15 -5.09
N GLU A 70 -21.11 2.32 -4.66
CA GLU A 70 -20.07 3.08 -5.35
C GLU A 70 -18.70 2.39 -5.32
N ILE A 71 -18.34 1.81 -4.17
CA ILE A 71 -17.04 1.15 -3.98
C ILE A 71 -16.97 -0.14 -4.77
N TYR A 72 -17.98 -1.01 -4.64
CA TYR A 72 -17.93 -2.38 -5.15
C TYR A 72 -18.54 -2.56 -6.53
N LEU A 73 -19.50 -1.72 -6.93
CA LEU A 73 -20.20 -1.86 -8.22
C LEU A 73 -19.94 -0.69 -9.17
N LEU A 74 -19.30 0.40 -8.71
CA LEU A 74 -19.20 1.67 -9.44
C LEU A 74 -20.59 2.22 -9.82
N ASP A 75 -21.59 1.99 -8.97
CA ASP A 75 -22.95 2.47 -9.17
C ASP A 75 -23.18 3.79 -8.44
N PHE A 76 -23.16 4.90 -9.20
CA PHE A 76 -23.30 6.27 -8.72
C PHE A 76 -24.72 6.84 -8.96
N GLN A 77 -25.72 5.97 -9.14
CA GLN A 77 -27.09 6.42 -9.38
C GLN A 77 -27.79 6.82 -8.08
N ASP A 78 -28.00 8.13 -7.89
CA ASP A 78 -28.67 8.69 -6.71
C ASP A 78 -30.05 8.05 -6.42
N GLY A 79 -30.76 7.61 -7.47
CA GLY A 79 -32.06 6.93 -7.34
C GLY A 79 -32.00 5.60 -6.60
N HIS A 80 -30.84 4.93 -6.56
CA HIS A 80 -30.66 3.67 -5.84
C HIS A 80 -30.42 3.87 -4.33
N VAL A 81 -29.94 5.05 -3.93
CA VAL A 81 -29.57 5.35 -2.53
C VAL A 81 -30.76 5.24 -1.57
N PRO A 82 -31.95 5.82 -1.83
CA PRO A 82 -33.11 5.64 -0.97
C PRO A 82 -33.58 4.18 -0.86
N ILE A 83 -33.37 3.38 -1.91
CA ILE A 83 -33.72 1.96 -1.94
C ILE A 83 -32.81 1.18 -0.98
N ALA A 84 -31.49 1.41 -1.09
CA ALA A 84 -30.50 0.83 -0.19
C ALA A 84 -30.74 1.26 1.28
N ALA A 85 -31.00 2.56 1.50
CA ALA A 85 -31.31 3.10 2.82
C ALA A 85 -32.56 2.44 3.44
N THR A 86 -33.60 2.18 2.63
CA THR A 86 -34.81 1.49 3.08
C THR A 86 -34.51 0.03 3.46
N ALA A 87 -33.70 -0.69 2.67
CA ALA A 87 -33.29 -2.05 3.01
C ALA A 87 -32.49 -2.10 4.32
N LEU A 88 -31.62 -1.12 4.54
CA LEU A 88 -30.72 -0.98 5.69
C LEU A 88 -31.32 -0.21 6.87
N GLN A 89 -32.60 0.16 6.82
CA GLN A 89 -33.20 1.13 7.77
C GLN A 89 -33.16 0.72 9.25
N ASN A 90 -32.89 -0.57 9.55
CA ASN A 90 -32.74 -1.07 10.92
C ASN A 90 -31.29 -1.24 11.37
N TRP A 91 -30.31 -0.85 10.56
CA TRP A 91 -28.89 -0.93 10.87
C TRP A 91 -28.39 0.47 11.22
N TYR A 92 -27.56 0.58 12.25
CA TYR A 92 -26.89 1.85 12.57
C TYR A 92 -25.67 1.60 13.44
N LEU A 93 -24.73 2.54 13.44
CA LEU A 93 -23.65 2.57 14.41
C LEU A 93 -24.13 3.31 15.66
N ASP A 94 -24.02 2.67 16.81
CA ASP A 94 -24.32 3.30 18.09
C ASP A 94 -23.22 4.33 18.44
N ASN A 95 -23.61 5.60 18.61
CA ASN A 95 -22.66 6.70 18.80
C ASN A 95 -21.93 6.68 20.16
N GLU A 96 -22.41 5.93 21.15
CA GLU A 96 -21.76 5.85 22.47
C GLU A 96 -20.71 4.75 22.53
N SER A 97 -20.93 3.65 21.81
CA SER A 97 -20.10 2.45 21.86
C SER A 97 -19.36 2.13 20.56
N ASP A 98 -19.62 2.87 19.48
CA ASP A 98 -19.12 2.58 18.13
C ASP A 98 -19.36 1.12 17.73
N THR A 99 -20.51 0.57 18.13
CA THR A 99 -20.92 -0.80 17.79
C THR A 99 -22.03 -0.81 16.77
N LEU A 100 -21.98 -1.77 15.86
CA LEU A 100 -23.04 -1.99 14.88
C LEU A 100 -24.25 -2.59 15.59
N VAL A 101 -25.39 -1.90 15.48
CA VAL A 101 -26.67 -2.36 16.00
C VAL A 101 -27.62 -2.68 14.85
N ILE A 102 -28.22 -3.86 14.91
CA ILE A 102 -29.31 -4.29 14.01
C ILE A 102 -30.61 -4.32 14.83
N GLY A 103 -31.37 -3.23 14.73
CA GLY A 103 -32.61 -3.03 15.45
C GLY A 103 -33.82 -3.77 14.85
N LEU A 104 -34.98 -3.58 15.49
CA LEU A 104 -36.22 -4.26 15.14
C LEU A 104 -37.01 -3.62 13.99
N ASN A 105 -36.66 -2.38 13.58
CA ASN A 105 -37.36 -1.62 12.54
C ASN A 105 -37.06 -2.13 11.11
N LYS A 106 -37.03 -3.44 10.91
CA LYS A 106 -36.61 -4.06 9.65
C LYS A 106 -37.61 -3.78 8.53
N ASN A 107 -37.12 -3.52 7.32
CA ASN A 107 -38.00 -3.45 6.15
C ASN A 107 -38.59 -4.83 5.84
N THR A 108 -39.86 -4.86 5.47
CA THR A 108 -40.61 -6.09 5.14
C THR A 108 -41.24 -6.04 3.75
N LYS A 109 -41.09 -4.92 3.05
CA LYS A 109 -41.63 -4.72 1.70
C LYS A 109 -40.56 -5.07 0.66
N PRO A 110 -40.92 -5.74 -0.44
CA PRO A 110 -39.98 -6.00 -1.52
C PRO A 110 -39.54 -4.69 -2.18
N LEU A 111 -38.24 -4.60 -2.46
CA LEU A 111 -37.58 -3.51 -3.16
C LEU A 111 -36.89 -4.07 -4.40
N SER A 112 -36.82 -3.30 -5.48
CA SER A 112 -36.13 -3.71 -6.71
C SER A 112 -34.79 -3.00 -6.81
N LEU A 113 -33.70 -3.78 -6.84
CA LEU A 113 -32.33 -3.30 -7.01
C LEU A 113 -31.48 -4.44 -7.58
N PHE A 114 -30.39 -4.11 -8.28
CA PHE A 114 -29.49 -5.10 -8.92
C PHE A 114 -30.20 -6.11 -9.83
N HIS A 115 -31.29 -5.69 -10.50
CA HIS A 115 -32.16 -6.56 -11.31
C HIS A 115 -32.77 -7.75 -10.54
N THR A 116 -32.87 -7.64 -9.21
CA THR A 116 -33.46 -8.65 -8.33
C THR A 116 -34.40 -8.00 -7.32
N THR A 117 -34.96 -8.81 -6.41
CA THR A 117 -35.75 -8.35 -5.27
C THR A 117 -34.92 -8.46 -3.99
N ILE A 118 -34.85 -7.37 -3.24
CA ILE A 118 -34.27 -7.32 -1.90
C ILE A 118 -35.34 -6.92 -0.88
N VAL A 119 -35.29 -7.44 0.34
CA VAL A 119 -36.22 -7.07 1.41
C VAL A 119 -35.51 -6.34 2.53
N ASP A 120 -34.32 -6.78 2.92
CA ASP A 120 -33.60 -6.25 4.08
C ASP A 120 -32.12 -6.01 3.82
N GLY A 121 -31.39 -5.56 4.85
CA GLY A 121 -29.95 -5.29 4.75
C GLY A 121 -29.11 -6.49 4.36
N PHE A 122 -29.44 -7.69 4.84
CA PHE A 122 -28.71 -8.91 4.46
C PHE A 122 -28.96 -9.27 2.99
N ASP A 123 -30.21 -9.12 2.52
CA ASP A 123 -30.53 -9.25 1.10
C ASP A 123 -29.79 -8.23 0.26
N PHE A 124 -29.77 -6.95 0.67
CA PHE A 124 -29.05 -5.89 -0.02
C PHE A 124 -27.57 -6.25 -0.22
N TYR A 125 -26.86 -6.58 0.86
CA TYR A 125 -25.43 -6.91 0.77
C TYR A 125 -25.17 -8.20 -0.01
N ARG A 126 -26.02 -9.22 0.18
CA ARG A 126 -25.88 -10.49 -0.54
C ARG A 126 -26.07 -10.30 -2.05
N GLU A 127 -27.07 -9.55 -2.47
CA GLU A 127 -27.34 -9.33 -3.88
C GLU A 127 -26.35 -8.33 -4.50
N LEU A 128 -25.85 -7.36 -3.72
CA LEU A 128 -24.73 -6.49 -4.11
C LEU A 128 -23.50 -7.33 -4.49
N VAL A 129 -23.06 -8.23 -3.62
CA VAL A 129 -21.87 -9.06 -3.91
C VAL A 129 -22.13 -10.13 -4.95
N LYS A 130 -23.37 -10.38 -5.37
CA LYS A 130 -23.72 -11.29 -6.48
C LYS A 130 -23.88 -10.58 -7.82
N SER A 131 -24.04 -9.26 -7.81
CA SER A 131 -24.17 -8.44 -9.01
C SER A 131 -23.10 -8.76 -10.04
N ASP A 132 -23.48 -8.72 -11.32
CA ASP A 132 -22.56 -8.91 -12.44
C ASP A 132 -21.47 -7.82 -12.46
N ALA A 133 -21.81 -6.61 -11.97
CA ALA A 133 -20.88 -5.48 -11.91
C ALA A 133 -19.80 -5.64 -10.83
N PHE A 134 -19.97 -6.55 -9.86
CA PHE A 134 -19.08 -6.68 -8.71
C PHE A 134 -17.62 -6.91 -9.11
N VAL A 135 -17.37 -7.90 -9.97
CA VAL A 135 -15.99 -8.26 -10.36
C VAL A 135 -15.34 -7.09 -11.10
N THR A 136 -16.08 -6.42 -11.97
CA THR A 136 -15.61 -5.24 -12.70
C THR A 136 -15.30 -4.08 -11.76
N GLY A 137 -16.15 -3.83 -10.76
CA GLY A 137 -15.97 -2.74 -9.82
C GLY A 137 -14.71 -2.90 -8.97
N ILE A 138 -14.55 -4.05 -8.30
CA ILE A 138 -13.36 -4.33 -7.48
C ILE A 138 -12.07 -4.36 -8.32
N THR A 139 -12.13 -4.90 -9.54
CA THR A 139 -10.97 -4.97 -10.44
C THR A 139 -10.55 -3.58 -10.87
N SER A 140 -11.51 -2.70 -11.21
CA SER A 140 -11.24 -1.30 -11.54
C SER A 140 -10.53 -0.57 -10.40
N ARG A 141 -11.00 -0.72 -9.16
CA ARG A 141 -10.35 -0.12 -7.97
C ARG A 141 -8.91 -0.60 -7.78
N LEU A 142 -8.66 -1.90 -7.97
CA LEU A 142 -7.31 -2.46 -7.87
C LEU A 142 -6.41 -2.00 -9.03
N VAL A 143 -6.93 -1.91 -10.24
CA VAL A 143 -6.20 -1.37 -11.40
C VAL A 143 -5.82 0.09 -11.15
N ASP A 144 -6.74 0.92 -10.64
CA ASP A 144 -6.43 2.30 -10.28
C ASP A 144 -5.34 2.40 -9.21
N PHE A 145 -5.35 1.50 -8.22
CA PHE A 145 -4.35 1.44 -7.16
C PHE A 145 -2.94 1.06 -7.65
N PHE A 146 -2.83 0.24 -8.70
CA PHE A 146 -1.54 -0.23 -9.22
C PHE A 146 -1.02 0.60 -10.41
N PHE A 147 -1.91 1.13 -11.23
CA PHE A 147 -1.59 1.81 -12.49
C PHE A 147 -1.95 3.31 -12.42
N THR A 148 -1.41 4.01 -11.42
CA THR A 148 -1.79 5.41 -11.12
C THR A 148 -1.56 6.39 -12.29
N SER A 149 -0.52 6.17 -13.10
CA SER A 149 -0.13 7.02 -14.23
C SER A 149 -0.65 6.54 -15.59
N ALA A 150 -1.29 5.36 -15.65
CA ALA A 150 -1.76 4.79 -16.90
C ALA A 150 -3.00 5.54 -17.44
N ALA A 151 -3.11 5.59 -18.77
CA ALA A 151 -4.27 6.18 -19.44
C ALA A 151 -5.55 5.38 -19.15
N ILE A 152 -6.71 6.05 -19.21
CA ILE A 152 -8.02 5.46 -18.90
C ILE A 152 -8.30 4.25 -19.79
N GLU A 153 -7.95 4.32 -21.07
CA GLU A 153 -8.17 3.26 -22.06
C GLU A 153 -7.31 2.03 -21.75
N GLN A 154 -6.08 2.25 -21.29
CA GLN A 154 -5.15 1.18 -20.88
C GLN A 154 -5.67 0.48 -19.62
N LYS A 155 -6.13 1.25 -18.63
CA LYS A 155 -6.76 0.71 -17.42
C LYS A 155 -7.99 -0.13 -17.75
N ALA A 156 -8.89 0.39 -18.59
CA ALA A 156 -10.08 -0.35 -19.04
C ALA A 156 -9.70 -1.68 -19.72
N SER A 157 -8.69 -1.67 -20.60
CA SER A 157 -8.21 -2.90 -21.25
C SER A 157 -7.65 -3.94 -20.25
N ILE A 158 -6.97 -3.49 -19.19
CA ILE A 158 -6.48 -4.38 -18.13
C ILE A 158 -7.66 -4.98 -17.35
N VAL A 159 -8.63 -4.14 -16.97
CA VAL A 159 -9.86 -4.58 -16.28
C VAL A 159 -10.58 -5.65 -17.11
N ASP A 160 -10.82 -5.40 -18.39
CA ASP A 160 -11.54 -6.33 -19.28
C ASP A 160 -10.84 -7.69 -19.37
N LYS A 161 -9.50 -7.71 -19.46
CA LYS A 161 -8.73 -8.96 -19.52
C LYS A 161 -8.85 -9.78 -18.24
N ILE A 162 -8.80 -9.12 -17.08
CA ILE A 162 -8.92 -9.80 -15.79
C ILE A 162 -10.36 -10.29 -15.59
N VAL A 163 -11.36 -9.44 -15.86
CA VAL A 163 -12.78 -9.84 -15.74
C VAL A 163 -13.09 -11.02 -16.67
N TYR A 164 -12.54 -11.03 -17.89
CA TYR A 164 -12.70 -12.15 -18.83
C TYR A 164 -12.13 -13.48 -18.30
N SER A 165 -11.13 -13.45 -17.42
CA SER A 165 -10.59 -14.65 -16.77
C SER A 165 -11.53 -15.26 -15.72
N LYS A 166 -12.66 -14.59 -15.42
CA LYS A 166 -13.67 -15.00 -14.44
C LYS A 166 -13.06 -15.33 -13.06
N PRO A 167 -12.38 -14.37 -12.41
CA PRO A 167 -11.80 -14.60 -11.10
C PRO A 167 -12.89 -14.89 -10.07
N GLU A 168 -12.60 -15.78 -9.12
CA GLU A 168 -13.47 -16.11 -7.99
C GLU A 168 -12.84 -15.74 -6.63
N ARG A 169 -11.52 -15.56 -6.60
CA ARG A 169 -10.72 -15.25 -5.41
C ARG A 169 -9.93 -13.95 -5.59
N TRP A 170 -9.48 -13.38 -4.47
CA TRP A 170 -8.69 -12.15 -4.50
C TRP A 170 -7.33 -12.35 -5.19
N GLU A 171 -6.72 -13.51 -4.99
CA GLU A 171 -5.46 -13.95 -5.58
C GLU A 171 -5.54 -13.99 -7.10
N ASP A 172 -6.68 -14.43 -7.66
CA ASP A 172 -6.88 -14.51 -9.11
C ASP A 172 -6.69 -13.15 -9.77
N ILE A 173 -7.14 -12.07 -9.10
CA ILE A 173 -6.97 -10.70 -9.59
C ILE A 173 -5.55 -10.19 -9.25
N LEU A 174 -5.14 -10.29 -8.00
CA LEU A 174 -3.90 -9.68 -7.50
C LEU A 174 -2.65 -10.27 -8.14
N LEU A 175 -2.59 -11.59 -8.35
CA LEU A 175 -1.46 -12.25 -8.99
C LEU A 175 -1.35 -11.85 -10.46
N GLN A 176 -2.49 -11.78 -11.16
CA GLN A 176 -2.51 -11.31 -12.55
C GLN A 176 -2.01 -9.86 -12.66
N LEU A 177 -2.38 -8.98 -11.73
CA LEU A 177 -1.90 -7.60 -11.71
C LEU A 177 -0.40 -7.53 -11.42
N VAL A 178 0.04 -8.08 -10.28
CA VAL A 178 1.42 -7.93 -9.78
C VAL A 178 2.45 -8.66 -10.64
N PHE A 179 2.08 -9.78 -11.27
CA PHE A 179 2.96 -10.52 -12.17
C PHE A 179 2.71 -10.23 -13.65
N SER A 180 1.85 -9.25 -13.98
CA SER A 180 1.70 -8.84 -15.37
C SER A 180 2.97 -8.20 -15.90
N ARG A 181 3.27 -8.47 -17.17
CA ARG A 181 4.31 -7.74 -17.92
C ARG A 181 4.07 -6.22 -17.86
N GLU A 182 2.80 -5.83 -17.94
CA GLU A 182 2.40 -4.43 -17.89
C GLU A 182 2.85 -3.76 -16.59
N TYR A 183 2.57 -4.39 -15.45
CA TYR A 183 2.97 -3.86 -14.16
C TYR A 183 4.50 -3.92 -13.94
N LEU A 184 5.15 -4.99 -14.40
CA LEU A 184 6.59 -5.18 -14.15
C LEU A 184 7.49 -4.33 -15.06
N LEU A 185 7.07 -4.04 -16.30
CA LEU A 185 7.91 -3.39 -17.30
C LEU A 185 7.39 -2.03 -17.78
N HIS A 186 6.09 -1.75 -17.60
CA HIS A 186 5.44 -0.60 -18.24
C HIS A 186 4.67 0.30 -17.24
N ALA A 187 4.63 -0.05 -15.96
CA ALA A 187 4.08 0.80 -14.93
C ALA A 187 5.14 1.79 -14.43
N ASP A 188 5.04 3.04 -14.91
CA ASP A 188 5.77 4.16 -14.31
C ASP A 188 5.09 4.56 -13.01
N ARG A 189 5.59 4.02 -11.90
CA ARG A 189 5.12 4.41 -10.57
C ARG A 189 6.28 4.65 -9.63
N GLN A 190 6.13 5.67 -8.80
CA GLN A 190 7.02 5.89 -7.68
C GLN A 190 6.83 4.79 -6.62
N LYS A 191 7.93 4.47 -5.93
CA LYS A 191 7.93 3.48 -4.85
C LYS A 191 7.50 4.13 -3.55
N SER A 192 6.65 3.43 -2.80
CA SER A 192 6.36 3.85 -1.43
C SER A 192 7.60 3.78 -0.56
N LEU A 193 7.58 4.48 0.57
CA LEU A 193 8.65 4.43 1.56
C LEU A 193 8.89 2.99 2.05
N GLU A 194 7.83 2.21 2.28
CA GLU A 194 7.94 0.78 2.61
C GLU A 194 8.61 -0.01 1.49
N GLU A 195 8.24 0.22 0.24
CA GLU A 195 8.84 -0.49 -0.90
C GLU A 195 10.34 -0.17 -1.04
N LEU A 196 10.74 1.08 -0.77
CA LEU A 196 12.15 1.44 -0.70
C LEU A 196 12.84 0.79 0.49
N PHE A 197 12.28 0.95 1.69
CA PHE A 197 12.82 0.40 2.93
C PHE A 197 13.07 -1.10 2.81
N TYR A 198 12.02 -1.89 2.55
CA TYR A 198 12.14 -3.35 2.47
C TYR A 198 13.04 -3.81 1.32
N SER A 199 13.08 -3.09 0.20
CA SER A 199 13.97 -3.45 -0.91
C SER A 199 15.44 -3.21 -0.55
N LEU A 200 15.74 -2.06 0.06
CA LEU A 200 17.10 -1.66 0.40
C LEU A 200 17.67 -2.49 1.55
N VAL A 201 16.95 -2.64 2.67
CA VAL A 201 17.42 -3.42 3.83
C VAL A 201 17.58 -4.91 3.52
N LYS A 202 16.93 -5.41 2.47
CA LYS A 202 17.12 -6.79 1.98
C LYS A 202 18.36 -6.96 1.10
N LYS A 203 18.74 -5.91 0.35
CA LYS A 203 19.89 -5.94 -0.57
C LYS A 203 21.19 -5.56 0.11
N MET A 204 21.11 -4.74 1.15
CA MET A 204 22.24 -4.36 1.99
C MET A 204 22.28 -5.27 3.23
N PRO A 205 23.45 -5.62 3.76
CA PRO A 205 23.54 -6.26 5.07
C PRO A 205 23.16 -5.21 6.13
N TYR A 206 21.86 -5.06 6.38
CA TYR A 206 21.31 -4.04 7.27
C TYR A 206 21.02 -4.62 8.65
N LYS A 207 21.49 -3.96 9.70
CA LYS A 207 21.16 -4.30 11.08
C LYS A 207 19.98 -3.45 11.55
N HIS A 208 18.98 -4.11 12.11
CA HIS A 208 17.81 -3.46 12.71
C HIS A 208 18.00 -3.20 14.20
N TYR A 209 17.51 -2.05 14.64
CA TYR A 209 17.31 -1.69 16.04
C TYR A 209 15.93 -2.16 16.52
N TYR A 210 15.75 -2.36 17.83
CA TYR A 210 14.46 -2.88 18.34
C TYR A 210 13.25 -1.97 18.05
N LYS A 211 13.46 -0.69 17.73
CA LYS A 211 12.39 0.24 17.30
C LYS A 211 12.37 0.53 15.80
N THR A 212 13.17 -0.13 14.95
CA THR A 212 13.21 0.19 13.51
C THR A 212 11.81 0.26 12.90
N PHE A 213 10.96 -0.75 13.14
CA PHE A 213 9.61 -0.77 12.60
C PHE A 213 8.67 0.27 13.23
N ARG A 214 8.86 0.61 14.51
CA ARG A 214 8.12 1.69 15.16
C ARG A 214 8.51 3.05 14.57
N ASN A 215 9.79 3.28 14.32
CA ASN A 215 10.28 4.49 13.68
C ASN A 215 9.76 4.57 12.24
N LEU A 216 9.79 3.45 11.49
CA LEU A 216 9.21 3.37 10.16
C LEU A 216 7.72 3.75 10.18
N THR A 217 6.93 3.26 11.14
CA THR A 217 5.50 3.64 11.23
C THR A 217 5.30 5.13 11.47
N TRP A 218 6.15 5.77 12.27
CA TRP A 218 6.08 7.22 12.49
C TRP A 218 6.44 8.02 11.25
N VAL A 219 7.50 7.62 10.55
CA VAL A 219 7.90 8.28 9.30
C VAL A 219 6.83 8.09 8.23
N LEU A 220 6.20 6.91 8.17
CA LEU A 220 5.06 6.68 7.28
C LEU A 220 3.91 7.64 7.60
N ASP A 221 3.60 7.87 8.88
CA ASP A 221 2.60 8.85 9.28
C ASP A 221 2.97 10.27 8.83
N ASP A 222 4.19 10.71 9.15
CA ASP A 222 4.66 12.07 8.81
C ASP A 222 4.81 12.28 7.29
N ALA A 223 5.05 11.20 6.54
CA ALA A 223 5.15 11.22 5.09
C ALA A 223 3.78 11.09 4.37
N ASN A 224 2.65 11.11 5.08
CA ASN A 224 1.31 10.86 4.51
C ASN A 224 1.20 9.50 3.79
N GLN A 225 1.91 8.51 4.34
CA GLN A 225 2.09 7.17 3.80
C GLN A 225 1.61 6.08 4.78
N SER A 226 0.86 6.48 5.82
CA SER A 226 0.36 5.60 6.87
C SER A 226 -0.28 4.33 6.30
N SER A 227 0.11 3.19 6.85
CA SER A 227 -0.44 1.91 6.46
C SER A 227 -1.76 1.63 7.15
N MET A 228 -2.79 1.29 6.36
CA MET A 228 -4.13 0.91 6.79
C MET A 228 -4.89 2.00 7.56
N ARG A 229 -4.56 3.27 7.31
CA ARG A 229 -5.12 4.43 8.02
C ARG A 229 -6.28 5.12 7.31
N TYR A 230 -6.17 5.34 6.00
CA TYR A 230 -7.06 6.24 5.25
C TYR A 230 -8.31 5.54 4.75
N LYS A 231 -9.51 6.11 4.94
CA LYS A 231 -10.81 5.53 4.52
C LYS A 231 -10.85 5.18 3.04
N LEU A 232 -10.33 6.08 2.21
CA LEU A 232 -10.29 5.94 0.74
C LEU A 232 -9.16 5.02 0.26
N GLY A 233 -8.45 4.37 1.19
CA GLY A 233 -7.19 3.73 0.93
C GLY A 233 -6.09 4.76 0.72
N ARG A 234 -4.88 4.26 0.48
CA ARG A 234 -3.72 5.10 0.25
C ARG A 234 -3.76 5.67 -1.16
N ILE A 235 -4.19 6.93 -1.27
CA ILE A 235 -4.38 7.65 -2.53
C ILE A 235 -3.02 7.98 -3.17
N GLU A 236 -2.01 8.33 -2.36
CA GLU A 236 -0.70 8.79 -2.82
C GLU A 236 0.41 7.86 -2.31
N ARG A 237 1.17 7.27 -3.26
CA ARG A 237 2.36 6.45 -2.96
C ARG A 237 3.62 7.28 -2.76
N THR A 238 3.55 8.59 -3.00
CA THR A 238 4.64 9.54 -2.81
C THR A 238 4.04 10.83 -2.26
N PRO A 239 4.65 11.44 -1.25
CA PRO A 239 4.09 12.64 -0.66
C PRO A 239 4.19 13.81 -1.65
N LEU A 240 3.08 14.53 -1.84
CA LEU A 240 3.03 15.69 -2.73
C LEU A 240 3.30 17.02 -2.02
N ASP A 241 3.15 17.07 -0.69
CA ASP A 241 3.45 18.26 0.10
C ASP A 241 4.92 18.29 0.55
N THR A 242 5.44 19.51 0.71
CA THR A 242 6.86 19.75 1.01
C THR A 242 7.31 19.11 2.31
N LEU A 243 6.45 19.07 3.33
CA LEU A 243 6.82 18.58 4.66
C LEU A 243 6.92 17.05 4.66
N SER A 244 5.89 16.37 4.14
CA SER A 244 5.91 14.93 4.01
C SER A 244 6.99 14.44 3.04
N PHE A 245 7.30 15.21 1.98
CA PHE A 245 8.46 14.92 1.13
C PHE A 245 9.78 15.03 1.90
N ALA A 246 9.94 16.03 2.77
CA ALA A 246 11.14 16.18 3.60
C ALA A 246 11.31 14.97 4.55
N TYR A 247 10.25 14.51 5.21
CA TYR A 247 10.31 13.31 6.06
C TYR A 247 10.65 12.05 5.27
N TYR A 248 10.04 11.87 4.10
CA TYR A 248 10.35 10.77 3.19
C TYR A 248 11.83 10.78 2.79
N TYR A 249 12.33 11.93 2.32
CA TYR A 249 13.71 12.09 1.90
C TYR A 249 14.69 11.87 3.05
N GLN A 250 14.43 12.49 4.21
CA GLN A 250 15.27 12.37 5.38
C GLN A 250 15.43 10.91 5.80
N PHE A 251 14.34 10.14 5.86
CA PHE A 251 14.44 8.73 6.23
C PHE A 251 15.21 7.89 5.21
N VAL A 252 14.95 8.07 3.92
CA VAL A 252 15.67 7.33 2.88
C VAL A 252 17.16 7.70 2.91
N TYR A 253 17.48 8.98 3.01
CA TYR A 253 18.87 9.43 2.99
C TYR A 253 19.59 9.08 4.29
N GLU A 254 19.12 9.59 5.43
CA GLU A 254 19.80 9.45 6.72
C GLU A 254 19.72 8.01 7.22
N SER A 255 18.51 7.45 7.36
CA SER A 255 18.33 6.17 8.04
C SER A 255 18.71 4.94 7.22
N LEU A 256 18.62 5.01 5.88
CA LEU A 256 18.90 3.86 5.01
C LEU A 256 20.23 3.94 4.29
N THR A 257 20.61 5.10 3.76
CA THR A 257 21.81 5.21 2.90
C THR A 257 23.04 5.74 3.62
N TYR A 258 22.88 6.67 4.56
CA TYR A 258 24.00 7.33 5.23
C TYR A 258 24.46 6.58 6.49
N THR A 259 23.53 6.13 7.33
CA THR A 259 23.88 5.48 8.60
C THR A 259 24.45 4.07 8.41
N SER A 260 25.71 3.89 8.82
CA SER A 260 26.32 2.59 9.05
C SER A 260 26.18 2.17 10.51
N ALA A 261 25.92 0.89 10.76
CA ALA A 261 25.90 0.37 12.12
C ALA A 261 27.32 0.35 12.71
N ASP A 262 27.45 0.78 13.96
CA ASP A 262 28.71 0.72 14.70
C ASP A 262 29.04 -0.72 15.11
N CYS A 263 30.25 -1.16 14.75
CA CYS A 263 30.79 -2.48 15.05
C CYS A 263 30.84 -2.78 16.55
N ASP A 264 31.04 -1.76 17.39
CA ASP A 264 31.15 -1.92 18.85
C ASP A 264 29.81 -2.27 19.51
N TYR A 265 28.70 -2.02 18.80
CA TYR A 265 27.34 -2.24 19.30
C TYR A 265 26.57 -3.32 18.53
N LEU A 266 27.26 -4.19 17.76
CA LEU A 266 26.61 -5.26 16.97
C LEU A 266 25.86 -6.30 17.81
N ASP A 267 26.24 -6.52 19.06
CA ASP A 267 25.53 -7.44 19.96
C ASP A 267 24.48 -6.74 20.82
N ASN A 268 24.48 -5.41 20.87
CA ASN A 268 23.54 -4.64 21.68
C ASN A 268 22.39 -4.10 20.83
N TYR A 269 21.26 -4.81 20.85
CA TYR A 269 20.04 -4.41 20.13
C TYR A 269 19.34 -3.16 20.68
N SER A 270 19.75 -2.66 21.85
CA SER A 270 19.12 -1.52 22.52
C SER A 270 19.81 -0.18 22.28
N GLU A 271 20.99 -0.17 21.66
CA GLU A 271 21.69 1.05 21.28
C GLU A 271 21.20 1.59 19.94
N TYR A 272 21.05 2.90 19.87
CA TYR A 272 20.61 3.58 18.65
C TYR A 272 21.65 3.44 17.52
N ASP A 273 22.94 3.50 17.86
CA ASP A 273 24.07 3.39 16.91
C ASP A 273 24.25 1.97 16.34
N SER A 274 23.36 1.05 16.71
CA SER A 274 23.36 -0.32 16.23
C SER A 274 22.51 -0.54 14.97
N GLU A 275 21.80 0.49 14.49
CA GLU A 275 20.99 0.46 13.25
C GLU A 275 21.80 0.95 12.04
N GLY A 276 21.61 0.33 10.87
CA GLY A 276 22.24 0.78 9.63
C GLY A 276 22.85 -0.34 8.79
N TRP A 277 23.48 0.00 7.67
CA TRP A 277 24.23 -0.98 6.88
C TRP A 277 25.53 -1.36 7.60
N LEU A 278 25.91 -2.64 7.53
CA LEU A 278 27.14 -3.15 8.16
C LEU A 278 28.37 -2.70 7.35
N PRO A 279 29.50 -2.35 7.99
CA PRO A 279 30.72 -1.93 7.29
C PRO A 279 31.24 -2.91 6.23
N ALA A 280 30.93 -4.21 6.38
CA ALA A 280 31.21 -5.22 5.36
C ALA A 280 30.57 -4.91 3.99
N PHE A 281 29.51 -4.09 3.94
CA PHE A 281 28.85 -3.70 2.70
C PHE A 281 29.77 -2.89 1.77
N THR A 282 30.65 -2.06 2.33
CA THR A 282 31.56 -1.17 1.60
C THR A 282 33.01 -1.64 1.67
N ASP A 283 33.22 -2.91 2.00
CA ASP A 283 34.54 -3.52 2.08
C ASP A 283 35.19 -3.66 0.68
N GLU A 284 36.51 -3.45 0.61
CA GLU A 284 37.32 -3.56 -0.61
C GLU A 284 37.27 -4.94 -1.27
N ARG A 285 36.76 -5.97 -0.60
CA ARG A 285 36.49 -7.29 -1.21
C ARG A 285 35.40 -7.24 -2.28
N HIS A 286 34.58 -6.18 -2.31
CA HIS A 286 33.45 -6.04 -3.22
C HIS A 286 33.72 -5.19 -4.47
N PHE A 287 34.83 -4.45 -4.49
CA PHE A 287 35.22 -3.60 -5.62
C PHE A 287 36.74 -3.61 -5.78
N THR A 288 37.24 -3.16 -6.93
CA THR A 288 38.69 -3.11 -7.17
C THR A 288 39.24 -1.79 -6.63
N LEU A 289 40.00 -1.84 -5.53
CA LEU A 289 40.78 -0.72 -5.07
C LEU A 289 42.12 -0.65 -5.82
N VAL A 290 42.40 0.50 -6.43
CA VAL A 290 43.64 0.80 -7.17
C VAL A 290 44.29 2.03 -6.54
N GLU A 291 45.28 1.81 -5.67
CA GLU A 291 45.92 2.85 -4.84
C GLU A 291 46.37 4.09 -5.64
N ASN A 292 46.87 3.91 -6.86
CA ASN A 292 47.40 4.98 -7.70
C ASN A 292 46.42 5.45 -8.80
N ALA A 293 45.15 5.03 -8.74
CA ALA A 293 44.12 5.43 -9.68
C ALA A 293 42.76 5.57 -8.95
N PRO A 294 42.54 6.67 -8.20
CA PRO A 294 41.33 6.87 -7.42
C PRO A 294 40.06 6.83 -8.29
N GLU A 295 40.14 7.35 -9.51
CA GLU A 295 39.04 7.29 -10.48
C GLU A 295 38.67 5.83 -10.85
N GLN A 296 39.65 4.95 -11.07
CA GLN A 296 39.38 3.54 -11.39
C GLN A 296 38.76 2.80 -10.19
N SER A 297 39.24 3.11 -8.98
CA SER A 297 38.67 2.59 -7.74
C SER A 297 37.21 3.02 -7.59
N MET A 298 36.95 4.30 -7.84
CA MET A 298 35.62 4.89 -7.75
C MET A 298 34.66 4.31 -8.78
N ILE A 299 35.09 4.13 -10.03
CA ILE A 299 34.31 3.45 -11.08
C ILE A 299 33.95 2.03 -10.62
N SER A 300 34.89 1.27 -10.06
CA SER A 300 34.60 -0.08 -9.58
C SER A 300 33.61 -0.07 -8.42
N PHE A 301 33.72 0.88 -7.49
CA PHE A 301 32.83 1.02 -6.35
C PHE A 301 31.41 1.42 -6.78
N ILE A 302 31.27 2.43 -7.64
CA ILE A 302 29.97 2.87 -8.18
C ILE A 302 29.29 1.71 -8.92
N ASN A 303 30.03 0.96 -9.75
CA ASN A 303 29.50 -0.23 -10.44
C ASN A 303 28.98 -1.27 -9.44
N TYR A 304 29.71 -1.53 -8.36
CA TYR A 304 29.26 -2.44 -7.30
C TYR A 304 27.96 -1.96 -6.63
N LEU A 305 27.86 -0.68 -6.28
CA LEU A 305 26.64 -0.10 -5.69
C LEU A 305 25.44 -0.24 -6.63
N PHE A 306 25.61 0.11 -7.91
CA PHE A 306 24.55 0.04 -8.92
C PHE A 306 24.09 -1.39 -9.19
N LEU A 307 25.02 -2.34 -9.32
CA LEU A 307 24.69 -3.75 -9.50
C LEU A 307 23.96 -4.31 -8.27
N THR A 308 24.39 -3.96 -7.06
CA THR A 308 23.80 -4.50 -5.82
C THR A 308 22.42 -3.90 -5.56
N LEU A 309 22.29 -2.57 -5.64
CA LEU A 309 21.07 -1.85 -5.26
C LEU A 309 20.05 -1.75 -6.40
N ILE A 310 20.51 -1.48 -7.62
CA ILE A 310 19.68 -1.15 -8.78
C ILE A 310 19.62 -2.32 -9.79
N GLN A 311 20.54 -3.29 -9.72
CA GLN A 311 20.59 -4.47 -10.60
C GLN A 311 20.85 -4.14 -12.08
N ARG A 312 21.61 -3.06 -12.33
CA ARG A 312 22.16 -2.70 -13.64
C ARG A 312 23.45 -1.92 -13.47
N TYR A 313 24.22 -1.75 -14.54
CA TYR A 313 25.31 -0.78 -14.54
C TYR A 313 24.77 0.66 -14.56
N PRO A 314 25.54 1.63 -14.01
CA PRO A 314 25.22 3.05 -14.14
C PRO A 314 25.27 3.48 -15.61
N TYR A 315 24.40 4.40 -15.98
CA TYR A 315 24.56 5.13 -17.23
C TYR A 315 25.73 6.12 -17.10
N GLN A 316 26.30 6.54 -18.22
CA GLN A 316 27.46 7.44 -18.21
C GLN A 316 27.19 8.72 -17.40
N GLN A 317 26.01 9.33 -17.57
CA GLN A 317 25.62 10.53 -16.81
C GLN A 317 25.56 10.29 -15.30
N GLU A 318 25.11 9.12 -14.85
CA GLU A 318 25.08 8.78 -13.44
C GLU A 318 26.50 8.58 -12.90
N MET A 319 27.34 7.87 -13.66
CA MET A 319 28.76 7.69 -13.33
C MET A 319 29.46 9.03 -13.17
N ASP A 320 29.30 9.94 -14.14
CA ASP A 320 29.93 11.26 -14.13
C ASP A 320 29.51 12.07 -12.90
N ILE A 321 28.21 12.06 -12.55
CA ILE A 321 27.69 12.74 -11.34
C ILE A 321 28.38 12.22 -10.07
N PHE A 322 28.52 10.90 -9.92
CA PHE A 322 29.17 10.33 -8.73
C PHE A 322 30.68 10.60 -8.72
N LEU A 323 31.36 10.51 -9.86
CA LEU A 323 32.79 10.81 -9.96
C LEU A 323 33.09 12.26 -9.61
N ASP A 324 32.28 13.20 -10.11
CA ASP A 324 32.42 14.61 -9.78
C ASP A 324 32.16 14.85 -8.29
N ALA A 325 31.04 14.36 -7.74
CA ALA A 325 30.69 14.57 -6.34
C ALA A 325 31.67 13.93 -5.34
N MET A 326 32.23 12.76 -5.66
CA MET A 326 33.08 12.00 -4.74
C MET A 326 34.58 12.26 -4.91
N LEU A 327 35.02 12.85 -6.02
CA LEU A 327 36.43 13.21 -6.25
C LEU A 327 36.70 14.73 -6.18
N GLU A 328 35.67 15.58 -6.10
CA GLU A 328 35.84 17.04 -5.98
C GLU A 328 36.49 17.48 -4.65
N ASP A 329 36.34 16.73 -3.56
CA ASP A 329 36.95 17.04 -2.27
C ASP A 329 38.49 16.92 -2.30
N ASP A 330 39.05 16.07 -3.16
CA ASP A 330 40.51 15.93 -3.35
C ASP A 330 41.10 16.96 -4.35
N ARG A 331 40.28 17.50 -5.28
CA ARG A 331 40.75 18.46 -6.31
C ARG A 331 40.95 19.88 -5.78
N THR A 332 40.29 20.24 -4.68
CA THR A 332 40.45 21.56 -4.04
C THR A 332 41.60 21.61 -3.03
N GLN A 333 42.03 20.48 -2.45
CA GLN A 333 43.22 20.44 -1.60
C GLN A 333 44.54 20.37 -2.38
N TYR A 334 44.57 19.79 -3.59
CA TYR A 334 45.80 19.66 -4.39
C TYR A 334 46.15 20.84 -5.30
N ASN A 335 45.25 21.80 -5.49
CA ASN A 335 45.51 23.01 -6.28
C ASN A 335 45.89 24.24 -5.41
N GLY A 336 46.18 24.00 -4.12
CA GLY A 336 46.60 25.02 -3.16
C GLY A 336 47.97 24.70 -2.56
N SER A 337 49.01 24.59 -3.40
CA SER A 337 50.42 24.58 -2.97
C SER A 337 51.30 25.36 -3.93
#